data_AF-A0A5C4PK26-F1
#
_entry.id   AF-A0A5C4PK26-F1
#
_cell.length_a   1.000
_cell.length_b   1.000
_cell.length_c   1.000
_cell.angle_alpha   90.00
_cell.angle_beta   90.00
_cell.angle_gamma   90.00
#
_symmetry.space_group_name_H-M   'P 1'
#
loop_
_entity.id
_entity.type
_entity.pdbx_description
1 polymer ?
#
loop_
_entity_poly.entity_id
_entity_poly.type
_entity_poly.pdbx_seq_one_letter_code
_entity_poly.pdbx_strand_id
1 'polypeptide(L)'
;MLKKIVASAALALFIGAASANTSTSTPITSSIPHQCNQLFTETEQLIKEAEKQPGTHTQFANIKNKLSQSKKQILALEREVQIKSCDKGLVALNNIKNQQVQP
;
A
#
# COMPACT_ATOMS: atom_id res chain seq x y z
N MET A 1 -6.20 -48.77 6.27
CA MET A 1 -4.81 -48.75 6.76
C MET A 1 -3.86 -48.97 5.59
N LEU A 2 -3.56 -47.92 4.80
CA LEU A 2 -2.65 -48.04 3.65
C LEU A 2 -1.34 -47.30 3.97
N LYS A 3 -0.27 -48.07 3.97
CA LYS A 3 1.11 -47.68 4.29
C LYS A 3 1.69 -46.78 3.19
N LYS A 4 2.39 -45.72 3.63
CA LYS A 4 3.67 -45.18 3.11
C LYS A 4 3.82 -44.93 1.61
N ILE A 5 4.18 -43.70 1.24
CA ILE A 5 5.42 -43.38 0.49
C ILE A 5 5.77 -41.92 0.82
N VAL A 6 6.90 -41.74 1.51
CA VAL A 6 7.63 -40.47 1.59
C VAL A 6 8.40 -40.37 0.28
N ALA A 7 8.06 -39.38 -0.55
CA ALA A 7 8.83 -39.04 -1.74
C ALA A 7 9.42 -37.65 -1.55
N SER A 8 10.69 -37.65 -1.20
CA SER A 8 11.58 -36.49 -1.19
C SER A 8 11.74 -35.98 -2.63
N ALA A 9 11.31 -34.75 -2.90
CA ALA A 9 11.65 -34.04 -4.13
C ALA A 9 12.32 -32.73 -3.73
N ALA A 10 13.64 -32.72 -3.79
CA ALA A 10 14.46 -31.51 -3.69
C ALA A 10 14.14 -30.62 -4.90
N LEU A 11 13.58 -29.43 -4.67
CA LEU A 11 13.35 -28.45 -5.72
C LEU A 11 14.61 -27.57 -5.86
N ALA A 12 15.22 -27.69 -7.03
CA ALA A 12 16.49 -27.09 -7.40
C ALA A 12 16.45 -25.56 -7.49
N LEU A 13 17.65 -25.00 -7.34
CA LEU A 13 18.05 -23.59 -7.35
C LEU A 13 17.60 -22.83 -8.60
N PHE A 14 16.96 -21.68 -8.42
CA PHE A 14 16.86 -20.64 -9.44
C PHE A 14 17.91 -19.56 -9.19
N ILE A 15 18.96 -19.56 -10.03
CA ILE A 15 19.88 -18.44 -10.16
C ILE A 15 19.17 -17.41 -11.06
N GLY A 16 18.58 -16.39 -10.45
CA GLY A 16 18.02 -15.25 -11.17
C GLY A 16 19.14 -14.29 -11.56
N ALA A 17 19.41 -14.18 -12.87
CA ALA A 17 20.30 -13.17 -13.43
C ALA A 17 19.78 -11.77 -13.10
N ALA A 18 20.60 -10.96 -12.42
CA ALA A 18 20.32 -9.56 -12.18
C ALA A 18 20.51 -8.76 -13.48
N SER A 19 19.44 -8.53 -14.23
CA SER A 19 19.39 -7.46 -15.22
C SER A 19 19.35 -6.13 -14.49
N ALA A 20 20.51 -5.51 -14.30
CA ALA A 20 20.63 -4.13 -13.85
C ALA A 20 20.17 -3.21 -14.99
N ASN A 21 18.86 -2.94 -15.06
CA ASN A 21 18.33 -1.83 -15.84
C ASN A 21 18.75 -0.54 -15.13
N THR A 22 19.73 0.16 -15.70
CA THR A 22 20.06 1.54 -15.32
C THR A 22 18.90 2.44 -15.71
N SER A 23 17.95 2.61 -14.78
CA SER A 23 16.92 3.65 -14.87
C SER A 23 17.59 5.01 -14.64
N THR A 24 17.77 5.75 -15.72
CA THR A 24 18.15 7.16 -15.72
C THR A 24 17.13 7.97 -14.90
N SER A 25 17.49 8.32 -13.67
CA SER A 25 16.68 9.21 -12.84
C SER A 25 16.85 10.66 -13.31
N THR A 26 15.96 11.11 -14.19
CA THR A 26 15.81 12.54 -14.47
C THR A 26 15.28 13.26 -13.21
N PRO A 27 15.89 14.37 -12.76
CA PRO A 27 15.41 15.11 -11.60
C PRO A 27 14.19 15.94 -12.01
N ILE A 28 13.02 15.31 -11.99
CA ILE A 28 11.75 16.03 -12.08
C ILE A 28 11.48 16.67 -10.72
N THR A 29 11.29 17.99 -10.72
CA THR A 29 10.79 18.78 -9.59
C THR A 29 9.75 17.97 -8.81
N SER A 30 10.13 17.69 -7.55
CA SER A 30 9.69 16.60 -6.68
C SER A 30 8.32 16.82 -6.06
N SER A 31 7.33 17.22 -6.86
CA SER A 31 5.95 17.33 -6.40
C SER A 31 5.33 15.93 -6.31
N ILE A 32 4.78 15.60 -5.13
CA ILE A 32 3.93 14.42 -4.95
C ILE A 32 2.79 14.46 -5.99
N PRO A 33 2.50 13.37 -6.71
CA PRO A 33 1.38 13.34 -7.65
C PRO A 33 0.07 13.73 -6.99
N HIS A 34 -0.78 14.45 -7.72
CA HIS A 34 -2.04 14.98 -7.19
C HIS A 34 -2.90 13.88 -6.55
N GLN A 35 -3.01 12.71 -7.19
CA GLN A 35 -3.82 11.60 -6.69
C GLN A 35 -3.28 11.02 -5.38
N CYS A 36 -1.96 11.03 -5.20
CA CYS A 36 -1.36 10.64 -3.92
C CYS A 36 -1.66 11.67 -2.83
N ASN A 37 -1.60 12.96 -3.15
CA ASN A 37 -1.95 14.01 -2.21
C ASN A 37 -3.42 13.88 -1.75
N GLN A 38 -4.35 13.69 -2.71
CA GLN A 38 -5.76 13.46 -2.42
C GLN A 38 -5.97 12.23 -1.53
N LEU A 39 -5.42 11.08 -1.92
CA LEU A 39 -5.55 9.83 -1.16
C LEU A 39 -5.07 10.00 0.29
N PHE A 40 -3.89 10.61 0.44
CA PHE A 40 -3.25 10.79 1.72
C PHE A 40 -4.01 11.74 2.62
N THR A 41 -4.60 12.80 2.05
CA THR A 41 -5.41 13.78 2.77
C THR A 41 -6.74 13.19 3.21
N GLU A 42 -7.48 12.55 2.30
CA GLU A 42 -8.78 11.96 2.63
C GLU A 42 -8.62 10.82 3.66
N THR A 43 -7.59 9.99 3.53
CA THR A 43 -7.32 8.93 4.50
C THR A 43 -6.97 9.50 5.88
N GLU A 44 -6.18 10.57 5.94
CA GLU A 44 -5.88 11.25 7.22
C GLU A 44 -7.12 11.86 7.86
N GLN A 45 -8.03 12.42 7.07
CA GLN A 45 -9.29 12.94 7.56
C GLN A 45 -10.18 11.83 8.12
N LEU A 46 -10.25 10.68 7.43
CA LEU A 46 -11.01 9.52 7.87
C LEU A 46 -10.45 8.95 9.18
N ILE A 47 -9.13 8.88 9.28
CA ILE A 47 -8.40 8.54 10.50
C ILE A 47 -8.80 9.52 11.60
N LYS A 48 -8.62 10.84 11.41
CA LYS A 48 -8.98 11.84 12.44
C LYS A 48 -10.42 11.73 12.93
N GLU A 49 -11.35 11.36 12.07
CA GLU A 49 -12.74 11.13 12.49
C GLU A 49 -12.89 9.84 13.32
N ALA A 50 -12.25 8.76 12.89
CA ALA A 50 -12.19 7.52 13.66
C ALA A 50 -11.48 7.67 15.02
N GLU A 51 -10.53 8.62 15.16
CA GLU A 51 -9.86 8.90 16.45
C GLU A 51 -10.84 9.38 17.52
N LYS A 52 -11.88 10.11 17.11
CA LYS A 52 -12.90 10.69 17.99
C LYS A 52 -13.93 9.65 18.44
N GLN A 53 -14.01 8.50 17.76
CA GLN A 53 -14.98 7.47 18.09
C GLN A 53 -14.57 6.75 19.38
N PRO A 54 -15.50 6.60 20.35
CA PRO A 54 -15.20 5.94 21.61
C PRO A 54 -14.85 4.46 21.38
N GLY A 55 -13.76 3.99 21.98
CA GLY A 55 -13.29 2.61 21.85
C GLY A 55 -12.26 2.37 20.75
N THR A 56 -11.91 3.38 19.93
CA THR A 56 -10.95 3.22 18.82
C THR A 56 -9.49 3.55 19.21
N HIS A 57 -9.26 4.11 20.40
CA HIS A 57 -7.98 4.73 20.79
C HIS A 57 -6.78 3.75 20.90
N THR A 58 -6.98 2.48 21.26
CA THR A 58 -5.88 1.52 21.50
C THR A 58 -5.19 1.04 20.22
N GLN A 59 -5.93 0.98 19.11
CA GLN A 59 -5.42 0.50 17.81
C GLN A 59 -4.99 1.66 16.89
N PHE A 60 -5.28 2.88 17.29
CA PHE A 60 -5.20 4.04 16.42
C PHE A 60 -3.76 4.47 16.10
N ALA A 61 -2.85 4.38 17.08
CA ALA A 61 -1.43 4.66 16.88
C ALA A 61 -0.81 3.72 15.82
N ASN A 62 -1.21 2.44 15.82
CA ASN A 62 -0.75 1.46 14.84
C ASN A 62 -1.23 1.80 13.43
N ILE A 63 -2.47 2.29 13.28
CA ILE A 63 -3.03 2.73 12.00
C ILE A 63 -2.25 3.94 11.46
N LYS A 64 -2.00 4.96 12.29
CA LYS A 64 -1.19 6.13 11.91
C LYS A 64 0.21 5.73 11.47
N ASN A 65 0.86 4.83 12.21
CA ASN A 65 2.20 4.34 11.86
C ASN A 65 2.23 3.59 10.53
N LYS A 66 1.27 2.68 10.30
CA LYS A 66 1.15 1.94 9.04
C LYS A 66 0.86 2.87 7.87
N LEU A 67 0.02 3.89 8.06
CA LEU A 67 -0.23 4.90 7.02
C LEU A 67 1.05 5.67 6.68
N SER A 68 1.77 6.16 7.69
CA SER A 68 3.03 6.88 7.49
C SER A 68 4.08 6.03 6.74
N GLN A 69 4.19 4.75 7.09
CA GLN A 69 5.05 3.80 6.37
C GLN A 69 4.61 3.60 4.92
N SER A 70 3.32 3.38 4.69
CA SER A 70 2.75 3.22 3.34
C SER A 70 3.00 4.45 2.47
N LYS A 71 2.81 5.67 3.03
CA LYS A 71 3.14 6.93 2.34
C LYS A 71 4.59 6.96 1.88
N LYS A 72 5.53 6.66 2.78
CA LYS A 72 6.97 6.64 2.46
C LYS A 72 7.29 5.61 1.37
N GLN A 73 6.70 4.43 1.45
CA GLN A 73 6.90 3.38 0.46
C GLN A 73 6.39 3.80 -0.92
N ILE A 74 5.18 4.33 -1.02
CA ILE A 74 4.62 4.81 -2.28
C ILE A 74 5.51 5.91 -2.86
N LEU A 75 5.91 6.90 -2.06
CA LEU A 75 6.72 8.01 -2.53
C LEU A 75 8.15 7.61 -2.95
N ALA A 76 8.62 6.42 -2.54
CA ALA A 76 9.89 5.85 -2.98
C ALA A 76 9.79 5.08 -4.31
N LEU A 77 8.58 4.87 -4.86
CA LEU A 77 8.38 4.20 -6.14
C LEU A 77 8.53 5.17 -7.32
N GLU A 78 8.68 4.61 -8.52
CA GLU A 78 8.63 5.36 -9.78
C GLU A 78 7.31 6.12 -9.93
N ARG A 79 7.34 7.32 -10.53
CA ARG A 79 6.17 8.24 -10.61
C ARG A 79 4.92 7.57 -11.20
N GLU A 80 5.05 6.80 -12.28
CA GLU A 80 3.89 6.12 -12.88
C GLU A 80 3.27 5.11 -11.91
N VAL A 81 4.11 4.42 -11.14
CA VAL A 81 3.66 3.48 -10.11
C VAL A 81 3.03 4.22 -8.93
N GLN A 82 3.54 5.39 -8.54
CA GLN A 82 2.90 6.26 -7.55
C GLN A 82 1.48 6.61 -7.96
N ILE A 83 1.31 7.14 -9.18
CA ILE A 83 0.01 7.52 -9.74
C ILE A 83 -0.95 6.33 -9.71
N LYS A 84 -0.56 5.18 -10.28
CA LYS A 84 -1.40 3.98 -10.32
C LYS A 84 -1.76 3.45 -8.93
N SER A 85 -0.82 3.49 -7.98
CA SER A 85 -1.06 3.03 -6.61
C SER A 85 -2.05 3.94 -5.89
N CYS A 86 -1.90 5.26 -6.07
CA CYS A 86 -2.76 6.26 -5.46
C CYS A 86 -4.17 6.27 -6.08
N ASP A 87 -4.28 6.10 -7.40
CA ASP A 87 -5.59 5.96 -8.07
C ASP A 87 -6.36 4.74 -7.55
N LYS A 88 -5.69 3.59 -7.42
CA LYS A 88 -6.31 2.38 -6.83
C LYS A 88 -6.75 2.63 -5.39
N GLY A 89 -5.93 3.33 -4.60
CA GLY A 89 -6.29 3.71 -3.24
C GLY A 89 -7.51 4.64 -3.20
N LEU A 90 -7.61 5.61 -4.09
CA LEU A 90 -8.76 6.52 -4.19
C LEU A 90 -10.04 5.78 -4.54
N VAL A 91 -9.99 4.84 -5.49
CA VAL A 91 -11.14 3.99 -5.84
C VAL A 91 -11.58 3.15 -4.65
N ALA A 92 -10.63 2.51 -3.95
CA ALA A 92 -10.94 1.74 -2.75
C ALA A 92 -11.55 2.60 -1.65
N LEU A 93 -11.01 3.80 -1.42
CA LEU A 93 -11.51 4.75 -0.43
C LEU A 93 -12.92 5.23 -0.76
N ASN A 94 -13.19 5.53 -2.03
CA ASN A 94 -14.52 5.91 -2.51
C ASN A 94 -15.53 4.78 -2.29
N ASN A 95 -15.15 3.54 -2.63
CA ASN A 95 -16.00 2.36 -2.39
C ASN A 95 -16.32 2.17 -0.91
N ILE A 96 -15.34 2.32 -0.01
CA ILE A 96 -15.57 2.25 1.43
C ILE A 96 -16.55 3.35 1.86
N LYS A 97 -16.34 4.60 1.40
CA LYS A 97 -17.21 5.72 1.74
C LYS A 97 -18.65 5.48 1.26
N ASN A 98 -18.82 4.92 0.07
CA ASN A 98 -20.14 4.58 -0.47
C ASN A 98 -20.79 3.39 0.28
N GLN A 99 -20.01 2.43 0.77
CA GLN A 99 -20.50 1.31 1.58
C GLN A 99 -20.92 1.75 2.99
N GLN A 100 -20.27 2.77 3.56
CA GLN A 100 -20.65 3.37 4.84
C GLN A 100 -21.87 4.31 4.72
N VAL A 101 -22.28 4.66 3.49
CA VAL A 101 -23.49 5.44 3.17
C VAL A 101 -24.55 4.49 2.59
N GLN A 102 -24.96 3.51 3.38
CA GLN A 102 -26.14 2.70 3.10
C GLN A 102 -26.99 2.69 4.39
N PRO A 103 -28.26 3.16 4.33
CA PRO A 103 -29.11 3.32 5.51
C PRO A 103 -29.45 2.01 6.22
#